data_AF-A0A932URN8-F1
#
_entry.id   AF-A0A932URN8-F1
#
_cell.length_a   1.000
_cell.length_b   1.000
_cell.length_c   1.000
_cell.angle_alpha   90.00
_cell.angle_beta   90.00
_cell.angle_gamma   90.00
#
_symmetry.space_group_name_H-M   'P 1'
#
loop_
_entity.id
_entity.type
_entity.pdbx_description
1 polymer ?
#
loop_
_entity_poly.entity_id
_entity_poly.type
_entity_poly.pdbx_seq_one_letter_code
_entity_poly.pdbx_strand_id
1 'polypeptide(L)'
;MTGLAILDVVIGLAFVYLLLALICTTFMEWIAQLWNLRGRMLESGTRRLLGEEAAADPAVTKAYFDHPLVRTLKDGERMPSYVPGTVFAKAVTETLRRRVATMATFISPASRAGSGCRSWPRW
;
A
#
# COMPACT_ATOMS: atom_id res chain seq x y z
N MET A 1 -22.99 31.79 42.18
CA MET A 1 -23.87 32.17 41.04
C MET A 1 -23.29 33.43 40.43
N THR A 2 -22.28 33.27 39.57
CA THR A 2 -21.67 34.37 38.83
C THR A 2 -22.78 34.99 37.96
N GLY A 3 -23.03 36.30 38.11
CA GLY A 3 -24.23 36.99 37.59
C GLY A 3 -24.38 37.07 36.07
N LEU A 4 -23.66 36.25 35.32
CA LEU A 4 -23.70 36.16 33.86
C LEU A 4 -24.26 34.79 33.47
N ALA A 5 -25.55 34.55 33.74
CA ALA A 5 -26.22 33.29 33.41
C ALA A 5 -26.03 32.86 31.95
N ILE A 6 -25.91 33.82 31.04
CA ILE A 6 -25.64 33.58 29.62
C ILE A 6 -24.24 32.99 29.40
N LEU A 7 -23.22 33.44 30.15
CA LEU A 7 -21.85 32.97 30.00
C LEU A 7 -21.72 31.49 30.40
N ASP A 8 -22.37 31.09 31.50
CA ASP A 8 -22.38 29.69 31.95
C ASP A 8 -23.07 28.78 30.92
N VAL A 9 -24.16 29.24 30.30
CA VAL A 9 -24.85 28.51 29.23
C VAL A 9 -23.97 28.36 27.98
N VAL A 10 -23.28 29.43 27.57
CA VAL A 10 -22.37 29.39 26.40
C VAL A 10 -21.21 28.43 26.64
N ILE A 11 -20.59 28.46 27.83
CA ILE A 11 -19.49 27.56 28.18
C ILE A 11 -19.98 26.09 28.22
N GLY A 12 -21.16 25.85 28.79
CA GLY A 12 -21.77 24.52 28.82
C GLY A 12 -22.06 23.97 27.42
N LEU A 13 -22.66 24.79 26.55
CA LEU A 13 -22.91 24.42 25.15
C LEU A 13 -21.60 24.14 24.39
N ALA A 14 -20.61 25.04 24.50
CA ALA A 14 -19.32 24.85 23.85
C ALA A 14 -18.67 23.52 24.25
N PHE A 15 -18.67 23.18 25.54
CA PHE A 15 -18.11 21.93 26.04
C PHE A 15 -18.87 20.70 25.51
N VAL A 16 -20.21 20.71 25.56
CA VAL A 16 -21.03 19.60 25.06
C VAL A 16 -20.84 19.39 23.55
N TYR A 17 -20.79 20.47 22.76
CA TYR A 17 -20.55 20.36 21.32
C TYR A 17 -19.14 19.87 21.00
N LEU A 18 -18.11 20.28 21.76
CA LEU A 18 -16.76 19.77 21.59
C LEU A 18 -16.66 18.27 21.91
N LEU A 19 -17.29 17.82 23.00
CA LEU A 19 -17.36 16.40 23.33
C LEU A 19 -18.12 15.60 22.26
N LEU A 20 -19.25 16.12 21.79
CA LEU A 20 -20.03 15.48 20.73
C LEU A 20 -19.21 15.36 19.43
N ALA A 21 -18.47 16.41 19.06
CA ALA A 21 -17.60 16.39 17.88
C ALA A 21 -16.50 15.34 17.99
N LEU A 22 -15.86 15.21 19.16
CA LEU A 22 -14.83 14.20 19.41
C LEU A 22 -15.40 12.78 19.33
N ILE A 23 -16.58 12.55 19.93
CA ILE A 23 -17.27 11.26 19.88
C ILE A 23 -17.65 10.91 18.44
N CYS A 24 -18.21 11.87 17.70
CA CYS A 24 -18.58 11.68 16.29
C CYS A 24 -17.36 11.30 15.42
N THR A 25 -16.24 11.99 15.61
CA THR A 25 -14.99 11.70 14.89
C THR A 25 -14.50 10.29 15.19
N THR A 26 -14.50 9.89 16.46
CA THR A 26 -14.07 8.56 16.89
C THR A 26 -14.99 7.47 16.34
N PHE A 27 -16.30 7.72 16.29
CA PHE A 27 -17.29 6.78 15.79
C PHE A 27 -17.14 6.55 14.29
N MET A 28 -16.92 7.62 13.51
CA MET A 28 -16.65 7.52 12.07
C MET A 28 -15.35 6.77 11.79
N GLU A 29 -14.28 7.05 12.54
CA GLU A 29 -13.01 6.34 12.41
C GLU A 29 -13.17 4.86 12.79
N TRP A 30 -13.94 4.55 13.84
CA TRP A 30 -14.18 3.18 14.28
C TRP A 30 -14.92 2.36 13.21
N ILE A 31 -15.95 2.94 12.59
CA ILE A 31 -16.66 2.33 11.46
C ILE A 31 -15.72 2.15 10.26
N ALA A 32 -14.91 3.16 9.94
CA ALA A 32 -13.96 3.10 8.83
C ALA A 32 -12.87 2.01 9.04
N GLN A 33 -12.44 1.84 10.29
CA GLN A 33 -11.47 0.84 10.71
C GLN A 33 -12.06 -0.57 10.67
N LEU A 34 -13.34 -0.75 11.05
CA LEU A 34 -14.05 -2.02 10.91
C LEU A 34 -14.16 -2.46 9.45
N TRP A 35 -14.43 -1.53 8.54
CA TRP A 35 -14.56 -1.81 7.10
C TRP A 35 -13.23 -1.86 6.33
N ASN A 36 -12.09 -1.77 7.02
CA ASN A 36 -10.75 -1.83 6.42
C ASN A 36 -10.57 -0.86 5.22
N LEU A 37 -11.35 0.24 5.22
CA LEU A 37 -11.41 1.23 4.13
C LEU A 37 -10.05 1.87 3.90
N ARG A 38 -9.26 2.02 4.97
CA ARG A 38 -7.89 2.54 4.93
C ARG A 38 -6.94 1.66 4.12
N GLY A 39 -7.00 0.35 4.34
CA GLY A 39 -6.22 -0.60 3.56
C GLY A 39 -6.59 -0.60 2.08
N ARG A 40 -7.89 -0.48 1.79
CA ARG A 40 -8.41 -0.37 0.41
C ARG A 40 -8.03 0.95 -0.26
N MET A 41 -7.95 2.05 0.50
CA MET A 41 -7.48 3.34 -0.01
C MET A 41 -6.00 3.30 -0.39
N LEU A 42 -5.17 2.61 0.40
CA LEU A 42 -3.77 2.39 0.05
C LEU A 42 -3.63 1.52 -1.21
N GLU A 43 -4.43 0.46 -1.33
CA GLU A 43 -4.45 -0.40 -2.52
C GLU A 43 -4.88 0.38 -3.76
N SER A 44 -5.97 1.15 -3.68
CA SER A 44 -6.45 1.96 -4.81
C SER A 44 -5.45 3.06 -5.19
N GLY A 45 -4.81 3.70 -4.22
CA GLY A 45 -3.71 4.64 -4.46
C GLY A 45 -2.52 3.97 -5.14
N THR A 46 -2.14 2.76 -4.72
CA THR A 46 -1.02 2.00 -5.32
C THR A 46 -1.34 1.62 -6.77
N ARG A 47 -2.56 1.17 -7.06
CA ARG A 47 -3.02 0.89 -8.44
C ARG A 47 -2.94 2.14 -9.32
N ARG A 48 -3.35 3.29 -8.80
CA ARG A 48 -3.25 4.59 -9.50
C ARG A 48 -1.81 4.99 -9.79
N LEU A 49 -0.92 4.88 -8.80
CA LEU A 49 0.51 5.20 -8.96
C LEU A 49 1.21 4.31 -9.98
N LEU A 50 0.80 3.04 -10.08
CA LEU A 50 1.33 2.07 -11.05
C LEU A 50 0.65 2.15 -12.43
N GLY A 51 -0.33 3.03 -12.61
CA GLY A 51 -1.07 3.18 -13.86
C GLY A 51 -2.03 2.03 -14.18
N GLU A 52 -2.36 1.18 -13.21
CA GLU A 52 -3.25 0.02 -13.36
C GLU A 52 -4.70 0.32 -12.92
N GLU A 53 -5.13 1.59 -12.89
CA GLU A 53 -6.46 1.99 -12.39
C GLU A 53 -7.63 1.36 -13.19
N ALA A 54 -7.47 1.22 -14.51
CA ALA A 54 -8.47 0.63 -15.41
C ALA A 54 -8.16 -0.83 -15.81
N ALA A 55 -7.07 -1.41 -15.29
CA ALA A 55 -6.67 -2.77 -15.63
C ALA A 55 -7.59 -3.79 -14.93
N ALA A 56 -8.22 -4.68 -15.71
CA ALA A 56 -9.06 -5.75 -15.17
C ALA A 56 -8.26 -6.74 -14.31
N ASP A 57 -6.97 -6.92 -14.61
CA ASP A 57 -6.04 -7.69 -13.79
C ASP A 57 -4.76 -6.87 -13.48
N PRO A 58 -4.66 -6.26 -12.29
CA PRO A 58 -3.50 -5.46 -11.91
C PRO A 58 -2.34 -6.38 -11.47
N ALA A 59 -1.66 -6.96 -12.46
CA ALA A 59 -0.61 -7.93 -12.25
C ALA A 59 0.61 -7.34 -11.52
N VAL A 60 0.96 -6.08 -11.78
CA VAL A 60 2.10 -5.42 -11.13
C VAL A 60 1.77 -5.10 -9.68
N THR A 61 0.56 -4.59 -9.42
CA THR A 61 0.08 -4.30 -8.06
C THR A 61 -0.03 -5.56 -7.21
N LYS A 62 -0.56 -6.67 -7.75
CA LYS A 62 -0.60 -7.97 -7.04
C LYS A 62 0.80 -8.45 -6.67
N ALA A 63 1.73 -8.43 -7.63
CA ALA A 63 3.12 -8.82 -7.39
C ALA A 63 3.83 -7.90 -6.37
N TYR A 64 3.43 -6.63 -6.27
CA TYR A 64 3.91 -5.73 -5.24
C TYR A 64 3.40 -6.11 -3.84
N PHE A 65 2.10 -6.40 -3.69
CA PHE A 65 1.55 -6.81 -2.39
C PHE A 65 2.05 -8.19 -1.93
N ASP A 66 2.39 -9.08 -2.86
CA ASP A 66 3.01 -10.39 -2.57
C ASP A 66 4.50 -10.30 -2.20
N HIS A 67 5.12 -9.13 -2.35
CA HIS A 67 6.54 -8.95 -2.06
C HIS A 67 6.84 -9.18 -0.56
N PRO A 68 7.91 -9.93 -0.19
CA PRO A 68 8.19 -10.31 1.20
C PRO A 68 8.29 -9.11 2.16
N LEU A 69 8.84 -7.98 1.70
CA LEU A 69 8.91 -6.75 2.50
C LEU A 69 7.53 -6.16 2.81
N VAL A 70 6.57 -6.23 1.88
CA VAL A 70 5.22 -5.71 2.08
C VAL A 70 4.40 -6.70 2.91
N ARG A 71 4.61 -8.00 2.69
CA ARG A 71 3.97 -9.08 3.45
C ARG A 71 4.33 -9.03 4.93
N THR A 72 5.56 -8.65 5.29
CA THR A 72 5.93 -8.45 6.71
C THR A 72 5.25 -7.24 7.36
N LEU A 73 4.71 -6.31 6.57
CA LEU A 73 3.93 -5.17 7.08
C LEU A 73 2.43 -5.50 7.21
N LYS A 74 1.96 -6.63 6.66
CA LYS A 74 0.57 -7.09 6.81
C LYS A 74 0.40 -7.68 8.20
N ASP A 75 -0.54 -7.14 8.96
CA ASP A 75 -0.94 -7.71 10.25
C ASP A 75 -2.00 -8.81 10.00
N GLY A 76 -1.52 -10.02 9.72
CA GLY A 76 -2.34 -11.15 9.31
C GLY A 76 -2.97 -10.97 7.93
N GLU A 77 -4.29 -11.10 7.85
CA GLU A 77 -5.07 -11.00 6.60
C GLU A 77 -5.49 -9.55 6.27
N ARG A 78 -5.25 -8.61 7.20
CA ARG A 78 -5.58 -7.20 7.01
C ARG A 78 -4.49 -6.49 6.21
N MET A 79 -4.94 -5.66 5.25
CA MET A 79 -4.06 -4.80 4.47
C MET A 79 -3.44 -3.71 5.38
N PRO A 80 -2.16 -3.38 5.23
CA PRO A 80 -1.51 -2.38 6.06
C PRO A 80 -2.17 -1.00 5.93
N SER A 81 -2.38 -0.35 7.07
CA SER A 81 -2.91 1.02 7.17
C SER A 81 -1.93 2.09 6.69
N TYR A 82 -0.65 1.75 6.59
CA TYR A 82 0.42 2.65 6.14
C TYR A 82 1.63 1.82 5.67
N VAL A 83 2.24 2.20 4.54
CA VAL A 83 3.52 1.65 4.08
C VAL A 83 4.51 2.82 3.98
N PRO A 84 5.67 2.78 4.67
CA PRO A 84 6.68 3.81 4.58
C PRO A 84 7.18 3.99 3.15
N GLY A 85 7.39 5.24 2.71
CA GLY A 85 7.79 5.54 1.33
C GLY A 85 9.11 4.87 0.89
N THR A 86 10.04 4.67 1.82
CA THR A 86 11.32 3.96 1.55
C THR A 86 11.13 2.47 1.29
N VAL A 87 10.22 1.83 2.03
CA VAL A 87 9.86 0.42 1.83
C VAL A 87 9.10 0.26 0.52
N PHE A 88 8.17 1.18 0.25
CA PHE A 88 7.42 1.23 -1.00
C PHE A 88 8.35 1.32 -2.22
N ALA A 89 9.21 2.34 -2.27
CA ALA A 89 10.12 2.56 -3.40
C ALA A 89 11.03 1.35 -3.63
N LYS A 90 11.61 0.79 -2.55
CA LYS A 90 12.46 -0.39 -2.62
C LYS A 90 11.72 -1.60 -3.18
N ALA A 91 10.50 -1.86 -2.70
CA ALA A 91 9.69 -2.97 -3.17
C ALA A 91 9.24 -2.79 -4.62
N VAL A 92 8.85 -1.58 -5.04
CA VAL A 92 8.47 -1.28 -6.43
C VAL A 92 9.65 -1.43 -7.40
N THR A 93 10.82 -0.88 -7.06
CA THR A 93 12.01 -1.00 -7.92
C THR A 93 12.41 -2.46 -8.10
N GLU A 94 12.34 -3.25 -7.04
CA GLU A 94 12.68 -4.67 -7.09
C GLU A 94 11.67 -5.50 -7.90
N THR A 95 10.37 -5.25 -7.76
CA THR A 95 9.34 -5.93 -8.56
C THR A 95 9.43 -5.57 -10.03
N LEU A 96 9.65 -4.29 -10.36
CA LEU A 96 9.87 -3.84 -11.73
C LEU A 96 11.16 -4.44 -12.31
N ARG A 97 12.26 -4.44 -11.56
CA ARG A 97 13.54 -5.03 -12.00
C ARG A 97 13.38 -6.50 -12.34
N ARG A 98 12.70 -7.28 -11.49
CA ARG A 98 12.42 -8.71 -11.77
C ARG A 98 11.57 -8.89 -13.01
N ARG A 99 10.51 -8.10 -13.18
CA ARG A 99 9.63 -8.21 -14.36
C ARG A 99 10.34 -7.84 -15.66
N VAL A 100 11.15 -6.77 -15.65
CA VAL A 100 11.97 -6.38 -16.81
C VAL A 100 12.99 -7.46 -17.16
N ALA A 101 13.65 -8.07 -16.16
CA ALA A 101 14.58 -9.18 -16.39
C ALA A 101 13.89 -10.41 -17.02
N THR A 102 12.68 -10.74 -16.55
CA THR A 102 11.86 -11.79 -17.17
C THR A 102 11.50 -11.45 -18.61
N MET A 103 11.03 -10.23 -18.89
CA MET A 103 10.73 -9.78 -20.26
C MET A 103 11.95 -9.79 -21.18
N ALA A 104 13.10 -9.32 -20.70
CA ALA A 104 14.35 -9.35 -21.45
C ALA A 104 14.77 -10.77 -21.83
N THR A 105 14.49 -11.74 -20.95
CA THR A 105 14.72 -13.17 -21.21
C THR A 105 13.77 -13.73 -22.29
N PHE A 106 12.53 -13.23 -22.36
CA PHE A 106 11.56 -13.63 -23.40
C PHE A 106 11.86 -13.01 -24.77
N ILE A 107 12.38 -11.77 -24.80
CA ILE A 107 12.67 -11.04 -26.04
C ILE A 107 13.98 -11.53 -26.69
N SER A 108 14.87 -12.18 -25.94
CA SER A 108 16.12 -12.75 -26.46
C SER A 108 16.08 -14.29 -26.50
N PRO A 109 15.51 -14.90 -27.56
CA PRO A 109 15.58 -16.35 -27.74
C PRO A 109 16.97 -16.83 -28.21
N ALA A 110 17.94 -15.93 -28.43
CA ALA A 110 19.13 -16.24 -29.25
C ALA A 110 20.43 -16.60 -28.49
N SER A 111 20.49 -16.55 -27.15
CA SER A 111 21.75 -16.79 -26.42
C SER A 111 21.88 -18.16 -25.76
N ARG A 112 20.88 -19.04 -25.87
CA ARG A 112 20.91 -20.39 -25.25
C ARG A 112 21.33 -21.53 -26.20
N ALA A 113 21.93 -21.20 -27.34
CA ALA A 113 22.56 -22.16 -28.25
C ALA A 113 23.99 -21.73 -28.56
N GLY A 114 24.94 -21.94 -27.65
CA GLY A 114 26.33 -21.60 -27.94
C GLY A 114 27.33 -21.56 -26.79
N SER A 115 27.38 -22.58 -25.92
CA SER A 115 28.51 -22.73 -24.98
C SER A 115 28.85 -24.18 -24.66
N GLY A 116 28.77 -25.06 -25.66
CA GLY A 116 29.05 -26.49 -25.52
C GLY A 116 29.92 -27.09 -26.62
N CYS A 117 30.81 -26.31 -27.25
CA CYS A 117 31.79 -26.84 -28.19
C CYS A 117 33.12 -26.08 -28.05
N ARG A 118 34.04 -26.66 -27.25
CA ARG A 118 35.50 -26.66 -27.46
C ARG A 118 36.18 -27.42 -26.31
N SER A 119 35.96 -28.74 -26.24
CA SER A 119 36.93 -29.64 -25.64
C SER A 119 38.13 -29.74 -26.59
N TRP A 120 39.20 -29.01 -26.28
CA TRP A 120 40.49 -29.17 -26.96
C TRP A 120 41.16 -30.46 -26.49
N PRO A 121 41.80 -31.23 -27.39
CA PRO A 121 42.57 -32.41 -27.00
C PRO A 121 43.86 -31.95 -26.32
N ARG A 122 44.08 -32.46 -25.11
CA ARG A 122 45.35 -32.33 -24.40
C ARG A 122 46.05 -33.67 -24.57
N TRP A 123 47.20 -33.61 -25.22
CA TRP A 123 48.16 -34.68 -25.52
C TRP A 123 48.32 -35.69 -24.38
#